data_AF-A0A1J4SBG2-F1
#
_entry.id   AF-A0A1J4SBG2-F1
#
_cell.length_a   1.000
_cell.length_b   1.000
_cell.length_c   1.000
_cell.angle_alpha   90.00
_cell.angle_beta   90.00
_cell.angle_gamma   90.00
#
_symmetry.space_group_name_H-M   'P 1'
#
loop_
_entity.id
_entity.type
_entity.pdbx_description
1 polymer ?
#
loop_
_entity_poly.entity_id
_entity_poly.type
_entity_poly.pdbx_seq_one_letter_code
_entity_poly.pdbx_strand_id
1 'polypeptide(L)' 'MGARKPLVNVPPRLALTAAQALSLFVRDVMLTPEEVDGLMAGLLVSKDSPLCKTRLGDWLEENKKTVGAKYASELLRHF' A
#
# COMPACT_ATOMS: atom_id res chain seq x y z
N MET A 1 -8.68 16.82 1.19
CA MET A 1 -9.34 16.47 -0.08
C MET A 1 -9.62 14.98 -0.06
N GLY A 2 -10.89 14.57 0.04
CA GLY A 2 -11.30 13.18 -0.09
C GLY A 2 -11.49 12.87 -1.58
N ALA A 3 -10.42 12.48 -2.28
CA ALA A 3 -10.55 12.02 -3.66
C ALA A 3 -11.30 10.70 -3.65
N ARG A 4 -12.40 10.59 -4.41
CA ARG A 4 -13.06 9.30 -4.64
C ARG A 4 -12.07 8.43 -5.44
N LYS A 5 -11.42 7.49 -4.76
CA LYS A 5 -10.57 6.48 -5.37
C LYS A 5 -11.45 5.27 -5.67
N PRO A 6 -11.87 5.05 -6.93
CA PRO A 6 -12.65 3.87 -7.25
C PRO A 6 -11.84 2.62 -6.93
N LEU A 7 -12.37 1.76 -6.05
CA LEU A 7 -11.82 0.44 -5.78
C LEU A 7 -12.39 -0.51 -6.83
N VAL A 8 -11.56 -0.84 -7.82
CA VAL A 8 -11.94 -1.73 -8.92
C VAL A 8 -11.26 -3.07 -8.69
N ASN A 9 -12.05 -4.15 -8.68
CA ASN A 9 -11.49 -5.50 -8.61
C ASN A 9 -10.87 -5.85 -9.96
N VAL A 10 -9.54 -5.92 -10.00
CA VAL A 10 -8.78 -6.31 -11.19
C VAL A 10 -8.18 -7.71 -10.99
N PRO A 11 -8.13 -8.55 -12.04
CA PRO A 11 -7.43 -9.82 -11.98
C PRO A 11 -5.95 -9.63 -11.60
N PRO A 12 -5.36 -10.49 -10.75
CA PRO A 12 -3.98 -10.37 -10.28
C PRO A 12 -2.93 -10.14 -11.37
N ARG A 13 -3.09 -10.83 -12.51
CA ARG A 13 -2.16 -10.72 -13.65
C ARG A 13 -2.16 -9.31 -14.26
N LEU A 14 -3.33 -8.66 -14.32
CA LEU A 14 -3.45 -7.30 -14.84
C LEU A 14 -2.82 -6.30 -13.87
N ALA A 15 -3.02 -6.49 -12.57
CA ALA A 15 -2.37 -5.68 -11.54
C ALA A 15 -0.84 -5.82 -11.60
N LEU A 16 -0.32 -7.04 -11.77
CA LEU A 16 1.11 -7.31 -11.96
C LEU A 16 1.67 -6.63 -13.21
N THR A 17 1.00 -6.75 -14.37
CA THR A 17 1.47 -6.10 -15.60
C THR A 17 1.44 -4.58 -15.50
N ALA A 18 0.44 -4.01 -14.82
CA ALA A 18 0.36 -2.57 -14.58
C ALA A 18 1.46 -2.10 -13.62
N ALA A 19 1.73 -2.86 -12.55
CA ALA A 19 2.82 -2.58 -11.63
C ALA A 19 4.18 -2.64 -12.32
N GLN A 20 4.42 -3.65 -13.17
CA GLN A 20 5.64 -3.75 -13.98
C GLN A 20 5.80 -2.57 -14.95
N ALA A 21 4.72 -2.16 -15.62
CA ALA A 21 4.74 -1.00 -16.51
C ALA A 21 5.02 0.31 -15.75
N LEU A 22 4.47 0.47 -14.54
CA LEU A 22 4.75 1.61 -13.67
C LEU A 22 6.19 1.62 -13.15
N SER A 23 6.74 0.47 -12.74
CA SER A 23 8.14 0.33 -12.32
C SER A 23 9.12 0.70 -13.44
N LEU A 24 8.82 0.33 -14.69
CA LEU A 24 9.61 0.75 -15.86
C LEU A 24 9.56 2.26 -16.09
N PHE A 25 8.41 2.90 -15.83
CA PHE A 25 8.23 4.33 -16.02
C PHE A 25 8.90 5.19 -14.93
N VAL A 26 8.94 4.70 -13.69
CA VAL A 26 9.59 5.37 -12.55
C VAL A 26 11.11 5.10 -12.52
N ARG A 27 11.61 4.13 -13.31
CA ARG A 27 13.01 3.63 -13.27
C ARG A 27 13.44 3.22 -11.86
N ASP A 28 12.48 2.82 -11.05
CA ASP A 28 12.64 2.38 -9.67
C ASP A 28 11.86 1.08 -9.49
N VAL A 29 12.44 0.11 -8.78
CA VAL A 29 11.79 -1.20 -8.55
C VAL A 29 10.74 -0.97 -7.48
N MET A 30 9.54 -0.55 -7.89
CA MET A 30 8.50 -0.13 -6.97
C MET A 30 7.65 -1.31 -6.45
N LEU A 31 7.56 -2.40 -7.22
CA LEU A 31 6.90 -3.65 -6.85
C LEU A 31 7.51 -4.83 -7.61
N THR A 32 8.08 -5.76 -6.87
CA THR A 32 8.50 -7.07 -7.36
C THR A 32 7.30 -8.05 -7.38
N PRO A 33 7.29 -9.08 -8.24
CA PRO A 33 6.27 -10.12 -8.21
C PRO A 33 6.07 -10.72 -6.81
N GLU A 34 7.16 -10.86 -6.06
CA GLU A 34 7.17 -11.39 -4.69
C GLU A 34 6.44 -10.47 -3.70
N GLU A 35 6.56 -9.14 -3.84
CA GLU A 35 5.80 -8.19 -3.03
C GLU A 35 4.31 -8.23 -3.34
N VAL A 36 3.93 -8.44 -4.60
CA VAL A 36 2.52 -8.61 -4.98
C VAL A 36 1.97 -9.92 -4.41
N ASP A 37 2.72 -11.01 -4.50
CA ASP A 37 2.33 -12.29 -3.89
C ASP A 37 2.20 -12.17 -2.36
N GLY A 38 3.10 -11.42 -1.71
CA GLY A 38 3.01 -11.12 -0.27
C GLY A 38 1.77 -10.30 0.12
N LEU A 39 1.42 -9.29 -0.69
CA LEU A 39 0.18 -8.53 -0.50
C LEU A 39 -1.06 -9.41 -0.70
N MET A 40 -1.04 -10.27 -1.72
CA MET A 40 -2.12 -11.21 -2.01
C MET A 40 -2.26 -12.33 -0.99
N ALA A 41 -1.19 -12.68 -0.28
CA ALA A 41 -1.21 -13.66 0.80
C ALA A 41 -2.03 -13.21 2.03
N GLY A 42 -2.57 -11.98 2.02
CA GLY A 42 -3.45 -11.49 3.07
C GLY A 42 -2.72 -11.20 4.38
N LEU A 43 -1.41 -10.98 4.33
CA LEU A 43 -0.55 -10.73 5.50
C LEU A 43 -0.92 -9.45 6.26
N LEU A 44 -1.68 -8.55 5.62
CA LEU A 44 -2.20 -7.33 6.23
C LEU A 44 -3.41 -7.57 7.14
N VAL A 45 -3.96 -8.79 7.16
CA VAL A 45 -5.10 -9.17 8.00
C VAL A 45 -4.59 -10.06 9.12
N SER A 46 -4.48 -9.52 10.31
CA SER A 46 -4.21 -10.32 11.51
C SER A 46 -5.46 -11.08 11.95
N LYS A 47 -5.26 -12.32 12.38
CA LYS A 47 -6.29 -13.16 13.01
C LYS A 47 -6.28 -13.04 14.54
N ASP A 48 -5.35 -12.26 15.09
CA ASP A 48 -5.18 -12.10 16.53
C ASP A 48 -6.20 -11.12 17.11
N SER A 49 -6.36 -11.19 18.43
CA SER A 49 -7.19 -10.23 19.16
C SER A 49 -6.64 -8.80 19.01
N PRO A 50 -7.50 -7.78 18.87
CA PRO A 50 -7.06 -6.39 18.77
C PRO A 50 -6.18 -5.98 19.96
N LEU A 51 -4.99 -5.44 19.67
CA LEU A 51 -4.06 -4.96 20.71
C LEU A 51 -4.54 -3.68 21.40
N CYS A 52 -5.43 -2.92 20.75
CA CYS A 52 -6.02 -1.71 21.29
C CYS A 52 -7.43 -1.50 20.76
N LYS A 53 -8.16 -0.57 21.40
CA LYS A 53 -9.54 -0.22 21.03
C LYS A 53 -9.62 0.80 19.89
N THR A 54 -8.51 1.46 19.57
CA THR A 54 -8.48 2.51 18.56
C THR A 54 -8.54 1.89 17.17
N ARG A 55 -9.56 2.24 16.39
CA ARG A 55 -9.68 1.80 15.01
C ARG A 55 -8.72 2.62 14.14
N LEU A 56 -7.81 1.93 13.44
CA LEU A 56 -6.80 2.57 12.58
C LEU A 56 -7.42 3.52 11.54
N GLY A 57 -8.55 3.14 10.94
CA GLY A 57 -9.23 3.97 9.94
C GLY A 57 -9.73 5.32 10.49
N ASP A 58 -10.27 5.33 11.70
CA ASP A 58 -10.74 6.58 12.33
C ASP A 58 -9.56 7.47 12.70
N TRP A 59 -8.51 6.86 13.27
CA TRP A 59 -7.29 7.57 13.62
C TRP A 59 -6.59 8.17 12.39
N LEU A 60 -6.57 7.46 11.25
CA LEU A 60 -6.02 7.97 9.99
C LEU A 60 -6.81 9.18 9.45
N GLU A 61 -8.13 9.17 9.57
CA GLU A 61 -8.98 10.28 9.14
C GLU A 61 -8.72 11.54 9.98
N GLU A 62 -8.53 11.38 11.30
CA GLU A 62 -8.14 12.46 12.22
C GLU A 62 -6.74 13.01 11.90
N ASN A 63 -5.79 12.14 11.53
CA ASN A 63 -4.38 12.49 11.31
C ASN A 63 -4.01 12.68 9.82
N LYS A 64 -4.99 12.76 8.92
CA LYS A 64 -4.77 12.85 7.46
C LYS A 64 -3.92 14.03 6.99
N LYS A 65 -3.78 15.07 7.83
CA LYS A 65 -2.97 16.26 7.51
C LYS A 65 -1.47 16.02 7.73
N THR A 66 -1.11 15.04 8.56
CA THR A 66 0.28 14.75 8.95
C THR A 66 0.74 13.42 8.35
N VAL A 67 -0.11 12.40 8.41
CA VAL A 67 0.20 11.05 7.92
C VAL A 67 0.11 10.99 6.40
N GLY A 68 1.13 10.43 5.75
CA GLY A 68 1.19 10.28 4.29
C GLY A 68 1.44 11.58 3.51
N ALA A 69 1.72 12.69 4.21
CA ALA A 69 1.99 14.00 3.58
C ALA A 69 3.32 14.04 2.83
N LYS A 70 4.27 13.17 3.18
CA LYS A 70 5.55 12.99 2.48
C LYS A 70 5.75 11.52 2.20
N TYR A 71 6.24 11.21 1.02
CA TYR A 71 6.72 9.88 0.69
C TYR A 71 7.98 9.58 1.51
N ALA A 72 8.03 8.42 2.14
CA ALA A 72 9.19 7.91 2.84
C ALA A 72 9.71 6.71 2.07
N SER A 73 10.84 6.87 1.38
CA SER A 73 11.53 5.78 0.71
C SER A 73 12.29 4.95 1.75
N GLU A 74 12.00 3.65 1.81
CA GLU A 74 12.79 2.68 2.59
C GLU A 74 14.23 2.62 2.07
N LEU A 75 14.41 2.63 0.74
CA LEU A 75 15.72 2.63 0.09
C LEU A 75 16.59 3.82 0.54
N LEU A 76 16.02 5.04 0.60
CA LEU A 76 16.75 6.22 1.08
C LEU A 76 16.94 6.28 2.61
N ARG A 77 16.22 5.45 3.38
CA ARG A 77 16.31 5.43 4.85
C ARG A 77 17.31 4.40 5.37
N HIS A 78 17.50 3.31 4.64
CA HIS A 78 18.28 2.16 5.11
C HIS A 78 19.45 1.77 4.18
N PHE A 79 19.76 2.57 3.15
CA PHE A 79 20.97 2.46 2.33
C PHE A 79 21.73 3.79 2.23
#